data_AF-A0A8T7F4A5-F1
#
_entry.id   AF-A0A8T7F4A5-F1
#
_cell.length_a   1.000
_cell.length_b   1.000
_cell.length_c   1.000
_cell.angle_alpha   90.00
_cell.angle_beta   90.00
_cell.angle_gamma   90.00
#
_symmetry.space_group_name_H-M   'P 1'
#
loop_
_entity.id
_entity.type
_entity.pdbx_description
1 polymer ?
#
loop_
_entity_poly.entity_id
_entity_poly.type
_entity_poly.pdbx_seq_one_letter_code
_entity_poly.pdbx_strand_id
1 'polypeptide(L)'
;MTNNVEMRLRLLNRAIEQHPDAAVNYVLRGEYWLAADDRAAAQADFEQAILLGMAELEASDWGYLQQALIDRARQGLRQAGTGFF
;
A
#
# COMPACT_ATOMS: atom_id res chain seq x y z
N MET A 1 18.50 16.98 -0.52
CA MET A 1 17.80 15.80 0.06
C MET A 1 16.56 15.38 -0.74
N THR A 2 16.10 16.15 -1.72
CA THR A 2 14.93 15.88 -2.60
C THR A 2 15.10 14.70 -3.56
N ASN A 3 16.32 14.44 -4.02
CA ASN A 3 16.59 13.47 -5.11
C ASN A 3 16.21 12.00 -4.77
N ASN A 4 16.29 11.61 -3.49
CA ASN A 4 15.97 10.23 -3.07
C ASN A 4 14.45 10.00 -2.96
N VAL A 5 13.70 11.00 -2.49
CA VAL A 5 12.24 10.93 -2.31
C VAL A 5 11.54 10.82 -3.67
N GLU A 6 11.92 11.66 -4.63
CA GLU A 6 11.40 11.58 -6.01
C GLU A 6 11.79 10.27 -6.71
N MET A 7 13.02 9.78 -6.48
CA MET A 7 13.45 8.49 -6.99
C MET A 7 12.64 7.34 -6.40
N ARG A 8 12.32 7.39 -5.11
CA ARG A 8 11.49 6.37 -4.44
C ARG A 8 10.08 6.31 -5.03
N LEU A 9 9.42 7.45 -5.22
CA LEU A 9 8.10 7.48 -5.85
C LEU A 9 8.14 6.91 -7.27
N ARG A 10 9.16 7.26 -8.06
CA ARG A 10 9.32 6.73 -9.43
C ARG A 10 9.46 5.21 -9.44
N LEU A 11 10.25 4.65 -8.53
CA LEU A 11 10.42 3.20 -8.41
C LEU A 11 9.11 2.51 -8.01
N LEU A 12 8.36 3.10 -7.07
CA LEU A 12 7.07 2.57 -6.63
C LEU A 12 6.03 2.58 -7.77
N ASN A 13 5.96 3.65 -8.56
CA ASN A 13 5.09 3.70 -9.73
C ASN A 13 5.47 2.65 -10.76
N ARG A 14 6.76 2.49 -11.05
CA ARG A 14 7.25 1.47 -11.98
C ARG A 14 6.97 0.04 -11.48
N ALA A 15 6.96 -0.18 -10.17
CA ALA A 15 6.60 -1.48 -9.59
C ALA A 15 5.13 -1.83 -9.88
N ILE A 16 4.24 -0.85 -9.70
CA ILE A 16 2.81 -0.99 -10.01
C ILE A 16 2.58 -1.19 -11.51
N GLU A 17 3.30 -0.48 -12.38
CA GLU A 17 3.21 -0.68 -13.83
C GLU A 17 3.58 -2.11 -14.26
N GLN A 18 4.58 -2.71 -13.61
CA GLN A 18 5.03 -4.07 -13.92
C GLN A 18 4.15 -5.15 -13.28
N HIS A 19 3.65 -4.89 -12.07
CA HIS A 19 2.85 -5.82 -11.28
C HIS A 19 1.66 -5.08 -10.65
N PRO A 20 0.62 -4.79 -11.45
CA PRO A 20 -0.53 -3.99 -11.02
C PRO A 20 -1.50 -4.75 -10.10
N ASP A 21 -1.35 -6.07 -10.02
CA ASP A 21 -2.13 -6.98 -9.18
C ASP A 21 -1.46 -7.29 -7.84
N ALA A 22 -0.18 -6.92 -7.67
CA ALA A 22 0.57 -7.19 -6.45
C ALA A 22 0.20 -6.21 -5.33
N ALA A 23 -0.51 -6.70 -4.31
CA ALA A 23 -1.01 -5.90 -3.18
C ALA A 23 0.10 -5.10 -2.47
N VAL A 24 1.29 -5.71 -2.35
CA VAL A 24 2.47 -5.10 -1.70
C VAL A 24 2.90 -3.78 -2.33
N ASN A 25 2.75 -3.62 -3.64
CA ASN A 25 3.19 -2.40 -4.33
C ASN A 25 2.38 -1.18 -3.88
N TYR A 26 1.08 -1.39 -3.67
CA TYR A 26 0.16 -0.38 -3.16
C TYR A 26 0.38 -0.12 -1.67
N VAL A 27 0.68 -1.14 -0.85
CA VAL A 27 1.09 -0.92 0.56
C VAL A 27 2.30 0.01 0.65
N LEU A 28 3.35 -0.27 -0.13
CA LEU A 28 4.59 0.49 -0.08
C LEU A 28 4.43 1.92 -0.60
N ARG A 29 3.56 2.13 -1.60
CA ARG A 29 3.27 3.47 -2.10
C ARG A 29 2.33 4.25 -1.19
N GLY A 30 1.36 3.60 -0.56
CA GLY A 30 0.53 4.20 0.49
C GLY A 30 1.36 4.69 1.67
N GLU A 31 2.36 3.93 2.11
CA GLU A 31 3.30 4.35 3.16
C GLU A 31 4.18 5.54 2.75
N TYR A 32 4.59 5.59 1.48
CA TYR A 32 5.29 6.75 0.94
C TYR A 32 4.40 8.00 1.02
N TRP A 33 3.13 7.89 0.62
CA TRP A 33 2.19 9.00 0.67
C TRP A 33 1.86 9.43 2.11
N LEU A 34 1.73 8.48 3.04
CA LEU A 34 1.61 8.80 4.46
C LEU A 34 2.80 9.61 4.98
N ALA A 35 4.03 9.21 4.62
CA ALA A 35 5.23 9.93 5.01
C ALA A 35 5.33 11.31 4.37
N ALA A 36 4.69 11.51 3.21
CA ALA A 36 4.55 12.80 2.53
C ALA A 36 3.34 13.63 3.01
N ASP A 37 2.57 13.13 3.99
CA ASP A 37 1.29 13.70 4.49
C ASP A 37 0.19 13.85 3.42
N ASP A 38 0.34 13.18 2.27
CA ASP A 38 -0.73 13.04 1.27
C ASP A 38 -1.66 11.89 1.67
N ARG A 39 -2.54 12.18 2.63
CA ARG A 39 -3.47 11.20 3.21
C ARG A 39 -4.46 10.65 2.20
N ALA A 40 -4.87 11.45 1.23
CA ALA A 40 -5.82 11.03 0.20
C ALA A 40 -5.18 9.99 -0.74
N ALA A 41 -3.96 10.25 -1.21
CA ALA A 41 -3.23 9.30 -2.03
C ALA A 41 -2.88 8.03 -1.24
N ALA A 42 -2.51 8.17 0.03
CA ALA A 42 -2.27 7.04 0.92
C ALA A 42 -3.50 6.15 1.10
N GLN A 43 -4.66 6.76 1.38
CA GLN A 43 -5.92 6.06 1.55
C GLN A 43 -6.27 5.24 0.30
N ALA A 44 -6.21 5.85 -0.89
CA ALA A 44 -6.51 5.17 -2.15
C ALA A 44 -5.60 3.95 -2.37
N ASP A 45 -4.30 4.08 -2.09
CA ASP A 45 -3.35 2.98 -2.21
C ASP A 45 -3.61 1.86 -1.18
N PHE A 46 -3.94 2.19 0.07
CA PHE A 46 -4.26 1.16 1.07
C PHE A 46 -5.58 0.44 0.79
N GLU A 47 -6.60 1.13 0.29
CA GLU A 47 -7.85 0.52 -0.15
C GLU A 47 -7.61 -0.47 -1.30
N GLN A 48 -6.82 -0.06 -2.30
CA GLN A 48 -6.43 -0.94 -3.40
C GLN A 48 -5.61 -2.15 -2.92
N ALA A 49 -4.68 -1.94 -1.98
CA ALA A 49 -3.89 -3.01 -1.39
C ALA A 49 -4.75 -4.04 -0.65
N ILE A 50 -5.80 -3.61 0.08
CA ILE A 50 -6.74 -4.51 0.76
C ILE A 50 -7.51 -5.34 -0.28
N LEU A 51 -8.02 -4.69 -1.33
CA LEU A 51 -8.79 -5.36 -2.38
C LEU A 51 -7.96 -6.44 -3.09
N LEU A 52 -6.74 -6.11 -3.51
CA LEU A 52 -5.82 -7.06 -4.14
C LEU A 52 -5.36 -8.14 -3.17
N GLY A 53 -5.02 -7.76 -1.93
CA GLY A 53 -4.57 -8.70 -0.91
C GLY A 53 -5.63 -9.74 -0.56
N MET A 54 -6.92 -9.36 -0.55
CA MET A 54 -8.03 -10.29 -0.37
C MET A 54 -8.15 -11.28 -1.54
N ALA A 55 -8.03 -10.80 -2.78
CA ALA A 55 -8.04 -11.67 -3.95
C ALA A 55 -6.85 -12.65 -3.96
N GLU A 56 -5.64 -12.18 -3.60
CA GLU A 56 -4.46 -13.03 -3.44
C GLU A 56 -4.62 -14.04 -2.29
N LEU A 57 -5.23 -13.61 -1.18
CA LEU A 57 -5.45 -14.45 0.01
C LEU A 57 -6.31 -15.66 -0.34
N GLU A 58 -7.43 -15.42 -1.03
CA GLU A 58 -8.36 -16.44 -1.52
C GLU A 58 -7.68 -17.45 -2.47
N ALA A 59 -6.68 -17.01 -3.24
CA ALA A 59 -5.96 -17.84 -4.19
C ALA A 59 -4.75 -18.60 -3.59
N SER A 60 -4.42 -18.35 -2.32
CA SER A 60 -3.21 -18.90 -1.69
C SER A 60 -3.49 -20.11 -0.80
N ASP A 61 -2.57 -21.07 -0.77
CA ASP A 61 -2.70 -22.26 0.11
C ASP A 61 -2.72 -21.90 1.59
N TRP A 62 -1.97 -20.87 1.97
CA TRP A 62 -1.72 -20.55 3.37
C TRP A 62 -2.00 -19.10 3.78
N GLY A 63 -1.91 -18.14 2.86
CA GLY A 63 -2.39 -16.79 3.08
C GLY A 63 -1.66 -15.90 4.07
N TYR A 64 -0.65 -16.38 4.79
CA TYR A 64 -0.04 -15.59 5.88
C TYR A 64 0.58 -14.27 5.39
N LEU A 65 1.21 -14.29 4.20
CA LEU A 65 1.81 -13.10 3.61
C LEU A 65 0.73 -12.09 3.21
N GLN A 66 -0.31 -12.56 2.53
CA GLN A 66 -1.44 -11.74 2.10
C GLN A 66 -2.18 -11.15 3.29
N GLN A 67 -2.42 -11.95 4.33
CA GLN A 67 -3.04 -11.49 5.57
C GLN A 67 -2.18 -10.40 6.24
N ALA A 68 -0.86 -10.59 6.30
CA ALA A 68 0.05 -9.57 6.84
C ALA A 68 0.03 -8.27 6.01
N LEU A 69 -0.08 -8.36 4.68
CA LEU A 69 -0.21 -7.19 3.80
C LEU A 69 -1.55 -6.48 4.01
N ILE A 70 -2.66 -7.21 4.14
CA ILE A 70 -3.98 -6.66 4.45
C ILE A 70 -3.95 -5.94 5.80
N ASP A 71 -3.36 -6.56 6.83
CA ASP A 71 -3.31 -5.97 8.17
C ASP A 71 -2.45 -4.70 8.20
N ARG A 72 -1.33 -4.71 7.48
CA ARG A 72 -0.48 -3.53 7.27
C ARG A 72 -1.22 -2.43 6.52
N ALA A 73 -1.96 -2.76 5.46
CA ALA A 73 -2.77 -1.80 4.71
C ALA A 73 -3.88 -1.20 5.58
N ARG A 74 -4.57 -2.01 6.39
CA ARG A 74 -5.57 -1.54 7.36
C ARG A 74 -4.98 -0.61 8.40
N GLN A 75 -3.77 -0.89 8.89
CA GLN A 75 -3.06 0.01 9.79
C GLN A 75 -2.75 1.35 9.10
N GLY A 76 -2.23 1.31 7.88
CA GLY A 76 -1.98 2.49 7.07
C GLY A 76 -3.25 3.30 6.82
N LEU A 77 -4.37 2.63 6.51
CA LEU A 77 -5.67 3.26 6.30
C LEU A 77 -6.18 3.96 7.57
N ARG A 78 -6.01 3.36 8.75
CA ARG A 78 -6.32 4.03 10.03
C ARG A 78 -5.46 5.28 10.22
N GLN A 79 -4.18 5.20 9.90
CA GLN A 79 -3.26 6.34 10.00
C GLN A 79 -3.59 7.45 8.98
N ALA A 80 -4.03 7.09 7.77
CA ALA A 80 -4.45 8.03 6.73
C ALA A 80 -5.79 8.69 7.08
N GLY A 81 -6.76 7.89 7.52
CA GLY A 81 -8.15 8.25 7.74
C GLY A 81 -8.38 9.13 8.96
N THR A 82 -7.67 8.92 10.08
CA THR A 82 -7.53 9.79 11.28
C THR A 82 -7.23 8.95 12.53
N GLY A 83 -6.36 9.45 13.42
CA GLY A 83 -6.45 9.10 14.84
C GLY A 83 -7.77 9.63 15.41
N PHE A 84 -8.26 9.00 16.48
CA PHE A 84 -9.57 9.19 17.13
C PHE A 84 -10.69 8.28 16.59
N PHE A 85 -10.70 7.06 17.13
CA PHE A 85 -11.92 6.50 17.70
C PHE A 85 -11.78 6.56 19.22
#